data_AF-K0SBP7-F1
#
_entry.id   AF-K0SBP7-F1
#
_cell.length_a   1.000
_cell.length_b   1.000
_cell.length_c   1.000
_cell.angle_alpha   90.00
_cell.angle_beta   90.00
_cell.angle_gamma   90.00
#
_symmetry.space_group_name_H-M   'P 1'
#
loop_
_entity.id
_entity.type
_entity.pdbx_description
1 polymer ?
#
loop_
_entity_poly.entity_id
_entity_poly.type
_entity_poly.pdbx_seq_one_letter_code
_entity_poly.pdbx_strand_id
1 'polypeptide(L)'
;MSTEAAAVAQAGSVESANLAARNLQERLMASGHERPEGDRCPICFDLVELPVAAHSKMNVCCMKRVCIGCGLAAHQRGMFDSCPFCRTSLPHDNASTLAMIQKRVSKGDEAAINHLGDKYFHGMLGLAKNVSRAIELWTEAAELGSIGAHYSLSLVYYKGEGVEEDKPMGIHYCQQAAMKGHVLSRHNLGVVEYNNGNYELAVQHWMISAKMGYEPSLNTIKDMFKEGHAAKAQYAEALLGYRDAVEEMKSLQREEAKRLTN
;
A
#
# COMPACT_ATOMS: atom_id res chain seq x y z
N MET A 1 -27.28 17.95 42.16
CA MET A 1 -27.12 18.70 40.89
C MET A 1 -25.84 18.31 40.13
N SER A 2 -25.27 17.11 40.35
CA SER A 2 -23.92 16.77 39.88
C SER A 2 -23.87 15.60 38.89
N THR A 3 -24.95 14.83 38.78
CA THR A 3 -25.04 13.60 37.96
C THR A 3 -25.59 13.88 36.56
N GLU A 4 -26.57 14.77 36.42
CA GLU A 4 -27.12 15.15 35.11
C GLU A 4 -26.12 15.92 34.25
N ALA A 5 -25.32 16.82 34.84
CA ALA A 5 -24.30 17.57 34.10
C ALA A 5 -23.19 16.66 33.54
N ALA A 6 -22.80 15.63 34.29
CA ALA A 6 -21.82 14.63 33.85
C ALA A 6 -22.38 13.73 32.75
N ALA A 7 -23.65 13.32 32.87
CA ALA A 7 -24.34 12.52 31.84
C ALA A 7 -24.53 13.29 30.53
N VAL A 8 -24.87 14.58 30.60
CA VAL A 8 -25.01 15.45 29.42
C VAL A 8 -23.66 15.71 28.75
N ALA A 9 -22.59 15.92 29.52
CA ALA A 9 -21.24 16.07 28.97
C ALA A 9 -20.72 14.77 28.31
N GLN A 10 -21.04 13.61 28.88
CA GLN A 10 -20.66 12.31 28.34
C GLN A 10 -21.50 11.92 27.11
N ALA A 11 -22.78 12.30 27.06
CA ALA A 11 -23.61 12.14 25.86
C ALA A 11 -23.11 13.04 24.71
N GLY A 12 -22.74 14.30 25.00
CA GLY A 12 -22.20 15.23 24.00
C GLY A 12 -20.86 14.80 23.41
N SER A 13 -19.99 14.12 24.18
CA SER A 13 -18.72 13.59 23.67
C SER A 13 -18.90 12.35 22.79
N VAL A 14 -19.86 11.48 23.13
CA VAL A 14 -20.21 10.29 22.32
C VAL A 14 -20.82 10.71 20.98
N GLU A 15 -21.70 11.71 20.98
CA GLU A 15 -22.35 12.19 19.75
C GLU A 15 -21.34 12.84 18.78
N SER A 16 -20.39 13.60 19.32
CA SER A 16 -19.27 14.18 18.57
C SER A 16 -18.36 13.10 17.95
N ALA A 17 -18.00 12.07 18.72
CA ALA A 17 -17.20 10.94 18.23
C ALA A 17 -17.93 10.16 17.12
N ASN A 18 -19.23 9.93 17.28
CA ASN A 18 -20.06 9.27 16.27
C ASN A 18 -20.20 10.09 14.99
N LEU A 19 -20.23 11.42 15.08
CA LEU A 19 -20.22 12.29 13.90
C LEU A 19 -18.86 12.26 13.19
N ALA A 20 -17.76 12.31 13.94
CA ALA A 20 -16.41 12.20 13.39
C ALA A 20 -16.17 10.86 12.67
N ALA A 21 -16.66 9.76 13.24
CA ALA A 21 -16.59 8.43 12.63
C ALA A 21 -17.39 8.36 11.32
N ARG A 22 -18.62 8.91 11.29
CA ARG A 22 -19.43 8.99 10.07
C ARG A 22 -18.74 9.82 8.98
N ASN A 23 -18.23 10.99 9.32
CA ASN A 23 -17.50 11.85 8.39
C ASN A 23 -16.24 11.16 7.84
N LEU A 24 -15.51 10.40 8.68
CA LEU A 24 -14.35 9.64 8.24
C LEU A 24 -14.76 8.52 7.27
N GLN A 25 -15.85 7.82 7.57
CA GLN A 25 -16.37 6.77 6.71
C GLN A 25 -16.78 7.31 5.33
N GLU A 26 -17.53 8.41 5.29
CA GLU A 26 -17.91 9.07 4.04
C GLU A 26 -16.68 9.46 3.21
N ARG A 27 -15.66 10.06 3.86
CA ARG A 27 -14.40 10.40 3.21
C ARG A 27 -13.65 9.18 2.69
N LEU A 28 -13.64 8.08 3.45
CA LEU A 28 -13.00 6.82 3.04
C LEU A 28 -13.66 6.26 1.79
N MET A 29 -14.99 6.29 1.71
CA MET A 29 -15.73 5.79 0.55
C MET A 29 -15.70 6.74 -0.65
N ALA A 30 -15.44 8.03 -0.43
CA ALA A 30 -15.31 9.02 -1.50
C ALA A 30 -13.89 9.15 -2.08
N SER A 31 -12.87 8.50 -1.51
CA SER A 31 -11.46 8.68 -1.89
C SER A 31 -10.72 7.36 -2.13
N GLY A 32 -9.54 7.43 -2.75
CA GLY A 32 -8.65 6.28 -2.95
C GLY A 32 -9.21 5.19 -3.86
N HIS A 33 -9.88 5.62 -4.93
CA HIS A 33 -10.44 4.76 -5.99
C HIS A 33 -9.44 4.48 -7.13
N GLU A 34 -8.35 5.22 -7.16
CA GLU A 34 -7.29 5.09 -8.17
C GLU A 34 -5.96 4.76 -7.50
N ARG A 35 -5.12 4.01 -8.21
CA ARG A 35 -3.78 3.66 -7.75
C ARG A 35 -2.84 4.86 -7.80
N PRO A 36 -1.91 5.00 -6.85
CA PRO A 36 -0.99 6.14 -6.81
C PRO A 36 0.01 6.12 -7.96
N GLU A 37 0.56 7.29 -8.31
CA GLU A 37 1.57 7.42 -9.38
C GLU A 37 2.79 6.51 -9.16
N GLY A 38 3.17 6.26 -7.90
CA GLY A 38 4.28 5.37 -7.54
C GLY A 38 4.10 3.91 -7.98
N ASP A 39 2.89 3.50 -8.36
CA ASP A 39 2.57 2.19 -8.91
C ASP A 39 2.77 2.11 -10.43
N ARG A 40 3.00 3.24 -11.10
CA ARG A 40 3.33 3.28 -12.54
C ARG A 40 4.83 3.12 -12.74
N CYS A 41 5.20 2.40 -13.79
CA CYS A 41 6.59 2.36 -14.22
C CYS A 41 6.95 3.71 -14.88
N PRO A 42 8.04 4.39 -14.50
CA PRO A 42 8.38 5.70 -15.05
C PRO A 42 8.96 5.63 -16.47
N ILE A 43 9.10 4.43 -17.05
CA ILE A 43 9.62 4.22 -18.41
C ILE A 43 8.48 4.01 -19.40
N CYS A 44 7.55 3.09 -19.08
CA CYS A 44 6.38 2.84 -19.94
C CYS A 44 5.12 3.60 -19.52
N PHE A 45 5.12 4.25 -18.35
CA PHE A 45 3.99 4.99 -17.77
C PHE A 45 2.73 4.15 -17.43
N ASP A 46 2.76 2.86 -17.73
CA ASP A 46 1.71 1.91 -17.37
C ASP A 46 1.77 1.52 -15.90
N LEU A 47 0.60 1.19 -15.34
CA LEU A 47 0.50 0.57 -14.03
C LEU A 47 1.25 -0.77 -14.02
N VAL A 48 1.96 -1.01 -12.92
CA VAL A 48 2.60 -2.31 -12.66
C VAL A 48 1.58 -3.24 -12.01
N GLU A 49 1.56 -4.49 -12.47
CA GLU A 49 0.72 -5.55 -11.91
C GLU A 49 0.88 -5.71 -10.40
N LEU A 50 -0.20 -6.11 -9.73
CA LEU A 50 -0.21 -6.34 -8.29
C LEU A 50 0.22 -7.78 -7.95
N PRO A 51 1.02 -7.99 -6.89
CA PRO A 51 1.64 -6.96 -6.05
C PRO A 51 2.83 -6.28 -6.75
N VAL A 52 2.88 -4.94 -6.72
CA VAL A 52 3.89 -4.14 -7.45
C VAL A 52 5.32 -4.57 -7.18
N ALA A 53 5.63 -4.94 -5.94
CA ALA A 53 6.96 -5.36 -5.53
C ALA A 53 7.43 -6.66 -6.20
N ALA A 54 6.52 -7.55 -6.62
CA ALA A 54 6.87 -8.78 -7.34
C ALA A 54 7.14 -8.53 -8.84
N HIS A 55 6.54 -7.48 -9.41
CA HIS A 55 6.61 -7.17 -10.84
C HIS A 55 7.45 -5.92 -11.15
N SER A 56 8.19 -5.40 -10.17
CA SER A 56 9.09 -4.27 -10.33
C SER A 56 10.30 -4.34 -9.40
N LYS A 57 11.33 -3.57 -9.74
CA LYS A 57 12.51 -3.37 -8.90
C LYS A 57 12.63 -1.91 -8.49
N MET A 58 12.79 -1.65 -7.18
CA MET A 58 13.13 -0.34 -6.67
C MET A 58 14.60 -0.02 -6.99
N ASN A 59 14.86 1.13 -7.62
CA ASN A 59 16.21 1.56 -7.95
C ASN A 59 16.68 2.63 -6.96
N VAL A 60 17.62 2.26 -6.09
CA VAL A 60 18.07 3.14 -5.00
C VAL A 60 18.79 4.42 -5.45
N CYS A 61 19.23 4.51 -6.72
CA CYS A 61 19.78 5.76 -7.27
C CYS A 61 18.75 6.90 -7.27
N CYS A 62 17.46 6.57 -7.46
CA CYS A 62 16.41 7.54 -7.78
C CYS A 62 15.07 7.27 -7.09
N MET A 63 14.98 6.21 -6.27
CA MET A 63 13.76 5.74 -5.63
C MET A 63 12.59 5.50 -6.60
N LYS A 64 12.89 5.17 -7.86
CA LYS A 64 11.87 4.79 -8.85
C LYS A 64 11.78 3.28 -9.02
N ARG A 65 10.54 2.79 -9.07
CA ARG A 65 10.23 1.39 -9.37
C ARG A 65 10.14 1.19 -10.87
N VAL A 66 11.01 0.35 -11.42
CA VAL A 66 10.98 -0.01 -12.84
C VAL A 66 10.37 -1.40 -12.95
N CYS A 67 9.37 -1.58 -13.80
CA CYS A 67 8.75 -2.88 -14.01
C CYS A 67 9.75 -3.87 -14.62
N ILE A 68 9.54 -5.17 -14.37
CA ILE A 68 10.44 -6.22 -14.86
C ILE A 68 10.57 -6.21 -16.39
N GLY A 69 9.52 -5.84 -17.12
CA GLY A 69 9.55 -5.72 -18.58
C GLY A 69 10.47 -4.61 -19.08
N CYS A 70 10.36 -3.41 -18.50
CA CYS A 70 11.29 -2.32 -18.83
C CYS A 70 12.72 -2.62 -18.38
N GLY A 71 12.90 -3.36 -17.28
CA GLY A 71 14.19 -3.88 -16.85
C GLY A 71 14.81 -4.85 -17.86
N LEU A 72 14.04 -5.82 -18.34
CA LEU A 72 14.46 -6.77 -19.38
C LEU A 72 14.82 -6.05 -20.67
N ALA A 73 13.95 -5.16 -21.16
CA ALA A 73 14.19 -4.41 -22.39
C ALA A 73 15.46 -3.54 -22.29
N ALA A 74 15.78 -3.02 -21.10
CA ALA A 74 17.02 -2.30 -20.87
C ALA A 74 18.25 -3.22 -20.94
N HIS A 75 18.15 -4.40 -20.31
CA HIS A 75 19.20 -5.41 -20.34
C HIS A 75 19.49 -5.91 -21.76
N GLN A 76 18.47 -6.18 -22.56
CA GLN A 76 18.60 -6.58 -23.98
C GLN A 76 19.30 -5.51 -24.84
N ARG A 77 19.31 -4.24 -24.40
CA ARG A 77 20.01 -3.13 -25.04
C ARG A 77 21.42 -2.89 -24.49
N GLY A 78 21.94 -3.83 -23.68
CA GLY A 78 23.29 -3.75 -23.12
C GLY A 78 23.42 -2.94 -21.84
N MET A 79 22.31 -2.56 -21.19
CA MET A 79 22.35 -1.84 -19.91
C MET A 79 22.36 -2.80 -18.73
N PHE A 80 23.53 -3.37 -18.45
CA PHE A 80 23.72 -4.38 -17.41
C PHE A 80 23.89 -3.77 -16.01
N ASP A 81 24.75 -2.75 -15.89
CA ASP A 81 25.16 -2.18 -14.60
C ASP A 81 24.68 -0.75 -14.39
N SER A 82 23.67 -0.31 -15.14
CA SER A 82 23.13 1.04 -15.07
C SER A 82 21.64 1.01 -14.82
N CYS A 83 21.15 1.91 -13.98
CA CYS A 83 19.72 2.04 -13.75
C CYS A 83 18.97 2.31 -15.07
N PRO A 84 17.93 1.52 -15.40
CA PRO A 84 17.15 1.71 -16.62
C PRO A 84 16.47 3.09 -16.74
N PHE A 85 16.28 3.78 -15.61
CA PHE A 85 15.65 5.10 -15.55
C PHE A 85 16.69 6.23 -15.44
N CYS A 86 17.46 6.25 -14.35
CA CYS A 86 18.35 7.37 -14.01
C CYS A 86 19.75 7.28 -14.67
N ARG A 87 20.07 6.16 -15.33
CA ARG A 87 21.40 5.81 -15.90
C ARG A 87 22.58 5.77 -14.92
N THR A 88 22.39 6.09 -13.64
CA THR A 88 23.43 5.92 -12.61
C THR A 88 23.82 4.45 -12.50
N SER A 89 25.12 4.19 -12.34
CA SER A 89 25.64 2.85 -12.07
C SER A 89 24.98 2.22 -10.85
N LEU A 90 24.64 0.95 -10.94
CA LEU A 90 24.01 0.22 -9.85
C LEU A 90 25.04 -0.14 -8.77
N PRO A 91 24.69 -0.06 -7.47
CA PRO A 91 25.59 -0.50 -6.42
C PRO A 91 25.72 -2.03 -6.44
N HIS A 92 26.94 -2.52 -6.22
CA HIS A 92 27.25 -3.97 -6.20
C HIS A 92 27.42 -4.53 -4.78
N ASP A 93 27.35 -3.67 -3.76
CA ASP A 93 27.50 -4.06 -2.35
C ASP A 93 26.51 -3.31 -1.45
N ASN A 94 26.35 -3.84 -0.23
CA ASN A 94 25.43 -3.31 0.76
C ASN A 94 25.79 -1.90 1.24
N ALA A 95 27.08 -1.59 1.41
CA ALA A 95 27.53 -0.30 1.92
C ALA A 95 27.26 0.80 0.88
N SER A 96 27.58 0.56 -0.39
CA SER A 96 27.25 1.45 -1.51
C SER A 96 25.74 1.64 -1.66
N THR A 97 24.96 0.56 -1.53
CA THR A 97 23.49 0.64 -1.58
C THR A 97 22.94 1.52 -0.45
N LEU A 98 23.42 1.30 0.78
CA LEU A 98 23.00 2.07 1.94
C LEU A 98 23.40 3.55 1.82
N ALA A 99 24.61 3.84 1.34
CA ALA A 99 25.07 5.21 1.12
C ALA A 99 24.19 5.97 0.11
N MET A 100 23.75 5.31 -0.96
CA MET A 100 22.81 5.90 -1.93
C MET A 100 21.45 6.20 -1.30
N ILE A 101 20.92 5.28 -0.49
CA ILE A 101 19.67 5.49 0.26
C ILE A 101 19.81 6.67 1.21
N GLN A 102 20.88 6.71 2.02
CA GLN A 102 21.12 7.78 2.99
C GLN A 102 21.26 9.16 2.33
N LYS A 103 21.86 9.23 1.14
CA LYS A 103 21.95 10.48 0.35
C LYS A 103 20.57 10.99 -0.10
N ARG A 104 19.59 10.11 -0.28
CA ARG A 104 18.20 10.48 -0.61
C ARG A 104 17.43 10.86 0.65
N VAL A 105 17.62 10.10 1.73
CA VAL A 105 17.06 10.42 3.06
C VAL A 105 17.48 11.80 3.53
N SER A 106 18.75 12.19 3.38
CA SER A 106 19.23 13.53 3.76
C SER A 106 18.63 14.67 2.93
N LYS A 107 17.92 14.36 1.84
CA LYS A 107 17.18 15.31 1.01
C LYS A 107 15.67 15.28 1.27
N GLY A 108 15.21 14.50 2.25
CA GLY A 108 13.79 14.38 2.58
C GLY A 108 12.97 13.56 1.56
N ASP A 109 13.61 12.67 0.80
CA ASP A 109 12.91 11.77 -0.13
C ASP A 109 12.10 10.74 0.67
N GLU A 110 10.77 10.87 0.64
CA GLU A 110 9.84 10.09 1.45
C GLU A 110 9.87 8.59 1.11
N ALA A 111 10.12 8.27 -0.16
CA ALA A 111 10.27 6.89 -0.60
C ALA A 111 11.58 6.28 -0.09
N ALA A 112 12.67 7.06 -0.05
CA ALA A 112 13.94 6.63 0.52
C ALA A 112 13.86 6.43 2.04
N ILE A 113 13.21 7.34 2.76
CA ILE A 113 13.02 7.25 4.22
C ILE A 113 12.22 6.00 4.55
N ASN A 114 11.10 5.78 3.85
CA ASN A 114 10.32 4.55 3.98
C ASN A 114 11.18 3.30 3.69
N HIS A 115 11.93 3.32 2.59
CA HIS A 115 12.76 2.18 2.20
C HIS A 115 13.86 1.88 3.23
N LEU A 116 14.45 2.91 3.85
CA LEU A 116 15.41 2.74 4.93
C LEU A 116 14.75 2.15 6.18
N GLY A 117 13.52 2.57 6.50
CA GLY A 117 12.69 1.95 7.54
C GLY A 117 12.55 0.44 7.33
N ASP A 118 12.21 0.02 6.10
CA ASP A 118 12.13 -1.41 5.75
C ASP A 118 13.47 -2.14 5.97
N LYS A 119 14.60 -1.50 5.68
CA LYS A 119 15.94 -2.09 5.90
C LYS A 119 16.25 -2.29 7.37
N TYR A 120 15.91 -1.33 8.24
CA TYR A 120 16.04 -1.50 9.69
C TYR A 120 15.09 -2.56 10.24
N PHE A 121 13.84 -2.60 9.76
CA PHE A 121 12.85 -3.58 10.23
C PHE A 121 13.30 -5.03 9.97
N HIS A 122 13.91 -5.28 8.82
CA HIS A 122 14.38 -6.61 8.42
C HIS A 122 15.85 -6.90 8.74
N GLY A 123 16.64 -5.92 9.18
CA GLY A 123 18.09 -6.11 9.39
C GLY A 123 18.86 -6.37 8.09
N MET A 124 18.59 -5.58 7.05
CA MET A 124 19.19 -5.72 5.73
C MET A 124 20.34 -4.71 5.50
N LEU A 125 21.12 -4.91 4.44
CA LEU A 125 22.23 -4.03 4.04
C LEU A 125 23.33 -3.87 5.10
N GLY A 126 23.54 -4.89 5.94
CA GLY A 126 24.50 -4.84 7.04
C GLY A 126 24.01 -4.06 8.27
N LEU A 127 22.74 -3.63 8.28
CA LEU A 127 22.12 -3.03 9.46
C LEU A 127 21.63 -4.13 10.41
N ALA A 128 21.80 -3.92 11.72
CA ALA A 128 21.11 -4.71 12.72
C ALA A 128 19.61 -4.44 12.66
N LYS A 129 18.79 -5.49 12.87
CA LYS A 129 17.33 -5.35 12.97
C LYS A 129 17.00 -4.38 14.12
N ASN A 130 16.21 -3.34 13.82
CA ASN A 130 15.77 -2.35 14.79
C ASN A 130 14.37 -1.85 14.43
N VAL A 131 13.36 -2.39 15.12
CA VAL A 131 11.94 -2.06 14.85
C VAL A 131 11.60 -0.64 15.28
N SER A 132 12.10 -0.17 16.43
CA SER A 132 11.85 1.20 16.90
C SER A 132 12.37 2.23 15.90
N ARG A 133 13.59 2.03 15.37
CA ARG A 133 14.14 2.91 14.33
C ARG A 133 13.36 2.84 13.02
N ALA A 134 12.84 1.67 12.65
CA ALA A 134 11.98 1.53 11.48
C ALA A 134 10.68 2.33 11.64
N ILE A 135 10.04 2.27 12.82
CA ILE A 135 8.83 3.03 13.13
C ILE A 135 9.09 4.54 13.07
N GLU A 136 10.19 5.03 13.65
CA GLU A 136 10.56 6.45 13.54
C GLU A 136 10.65 6.91 12.08
N LEU A 137 11.35 6.14 11.24
CA LEU A 137 11.53 6.44 9.82
C LEU A 137 10.21 6.34 9.06
N TRP A 138 9.37 5.33 9.33
CA TRP A 138 8.07 5.24 8.68
C TRP A 138 7.14 6.38 9.11
N THR A 139 7.17 6.80 10.36
CA THR A 139 6.39 7.97 10.82
C THR A 139 6.85 9.24 10.10
N GLU A 140 8.15 9.49 10.00
CA GLU A 140 8.70 10.62 9.24
C GLU A 140 8.29 10.55 7.75
N ALA A 141 8.43 9.38 7.12
CA ALA A 141 8.03 9.19 5.72
C ALA A 141 6.52 9.38 5.51
N ALA A 142 5.70 8.94 6.46
CA ALA A 142 4.25 9.10 6.46
C ALA A 142 3.83 10.57 6.51
N GLU A 143 4.46 11.36 7.39
CA GLU A 143 4.28 12.82 7.48
C GLU A 143 4.66 13.54 6.17
N LEU A 144 5.70 13.05 5.49
CA LEU A 144 6.11 13.51 4.16
C LEU A 144 5.23 12.97 3.02
N GLY A 145 4.22 12.16 3.33
CA GLY A 145 3.20 11.72 2.39
C GLY A 145 3.33 10.29 1.89
N SER A 146 4.36 9.53 2.31
CA SER A 146 4.61 8.16 1.86
C SER A 146 3.46 7.20 2.18
N ILE A 147 2.81 6.73 1.13
CA ILE A 147 1.71 5.75 1.21
C ILE A 147 2.19 4.41 1.75
N GLY A 148 3.38 3.97 1.31
CA GLY A 148 4.01 2.74 1.79
C GLY A 148 4.30 2.78 3.28
N ALA A 149 4.69 3.94 3.81
CA ALA A 149 4.99 4.08 5.23
C ALA A 149 3.74 3.98 6.11
N HIS A 150 2.61 4.59 5.69
CA HIS A 150 1.32 4.34 6.33
C HIS A 150 0.96 2.85 6.34
N TYR A 151 1.20 2.13 5.24
CA TYR A 151 0.94 0.69 5.21
C TYR A 151 1.86 -0.10 6.16
N SER A 152 3.16 0.21 6.20
CA SER A 152 4.10 -0.44 7.13
C SER A 152 3.73 -0.20 8.59
N LEU A 153 3.38 1.04 8.96
CA LEU A 153 2.89 1.39 10.30
C LEU A 153 1.58 0.67 10.63
N SER A 154 0.68 0.58 9.66
CA SER A 154 -0.56 -0.19 9.82
C SER A 154 -0.29 -1.63 10.22
N LEU A 155 0.60 -2.32 9.48
CA LEU A 155 0.92 -3.71 9.75
C LEU A 155 1.60 -3.92 11.10
N VAL A 156 2.57 -3.06 11.46
CA VAL A 156 3.37 -3.26 12.68
C VAL A 156 2.52 -3.10 13.94
N TYR A 157 1.65 -2.08 13.98
CA TYR A 157 0.75 -1.85 15.12
C TYR A 157 -0.41 -2.84 15.15
N TYR A 158 -0.97 -3.20 14.00
CA TYR A 158 -2.09 -4.14 13.95
C TYR A 158 -1.70 -5.55 14.44
N LYS A 159 -0.44 -5.96 14.22
CA LYS A 159 0.07 -7.28 14.60
C LYS A 159 0.94 -7.30 15.86
N GLY A 160 1.36 -6.14 16.37
CA GLY A 160 2.35 -6.06 17.46
C GLY A 160 3.72 -6.63 17.10
N GLU A 161 4.17 -6.46 15.84
CA GLU A 161 5.46 -7.03 15.39
C GLU A 161 6.65 -6.19 15.91
N GLY A 162 7.11 -6.48 17.13
CA GLY A 162 8.22 -5.77 17.77
C GLY A 162 7.83 -4.49 18.52
N VAL A 163 6.53 -4.26 18.67
CA VAL A 163 5.90 -3.26 19.54
C VAL A 163 4.63 -3.87 20.16
N GLU A 164 4.04 -3.20 21.14
CA GLU A 164 2.73 -3.59 21.67
C GLU A 164 1.67 -3.52 20.56
N GLU A 165 0.76 -4.51 20.52
CA GLU A 165 -0.35 -4.51 19.57
C GLU A 165 -1.28 -3.33 19.86
N ASP A 166 -1.52 -2.50 18.84
CA ASP A 166 -2.52 -1.43 18.86
C ASP A 166 -3.30 -1.46 17.55
N LYS A 167 -4.35 -2.30 17.53
CA LYS A 167 -5.24 -2.44 16.38
C LYS A 167 -5.91 -1.13 15.96
N PRO A 168 -6.48 -0.31 16.88
CA PRO A 168 -7.03 1.00 16.52
C PRO A 168 -6.03 1.89 15.78
N MET A 169 -4.79 1.99 16.26
CA MET A 169 -3.74 2.76 15.59
C MET A 169 -3.33 2.14 14.25
N GLY A 170 -3.22 0.82 14.17
CA GLY A 170 -2.97 0.10 12.93
C GLY A 170 -4.06 0.34 11.87
N ILE A 171 -5.33 0.33 12.28
CA ILE A 171 -6.49 0.64 11.43
C ILE A 171 -6.43 2.11 10.98
N HIS A 172 -6.09 3.04 11.87
CA HIS A 172 -5.95 4.46 11.52
C HIS A 172 -4.95 4.66 10.37
N TYR A 173 -3.75 4.09 10.46
CA TYR A 173 -2.78 4.17 9.37
C TYR A 173 -3.26 3.44 8.10
N CYS A 174 -4.00 2.34 8.25
CA CYS A 174 -4.63 1.63 7.13
C CYS A 174 -5.59 2.54 6.36
N GLN A 175 -6.45 3.27 7.09
CA GLN A 175 -7.40 4.24 6.54
C GLN A 175 -6.68 5.33 5.76
N GLN A 176 -5.62 5.91 6.32
CA GLN A 176 -4.83 6.95 5.64
C GLN A 176 -4.18 6.45 4.34
N ALA A 177 -3.64 5.23 4.33
CA ALA A 177 -3.10 4.62 3.11
C ALA A 177 -4.20 4.32 2.07
N ALA A 178 -5.34 3.79 2.52
CA ALA A 178 -6.47 3.45 1.66
C ALA A 178 -7.03 4.70 0.95
N MET A 179 -7.21 5.82 1.67
CA MET A 179 -7.66 7.10 1.09
C MET A 179 -6.73 7.63 -0.01
N LYS A 180 -5.45 7.27 0.04
CA LYS A 180 -4.44 7.60 -0.97
C LYS A 180 -4.31 6.54 -2.08
N GLY A 181 -5.23 5.58 -2.14
CA GLY A 181 -5.25 4.56 -3.21
C GLY A 181 -4.42 3.32 -2.94
N HIS A 182 -3.93 3.09 -1.71
CA HIS A 182 -3.18 1.88 -1.40
C HIS A 182 -4.09 0.65 -1.42
N VAL A 183 -3.89 -0.19 -2.42
CA VAL A 183 -4.80 -1.31 -2.74
C VAL A 183 -4.88 -2.34 -1.62
N LEU A 184 -3.73 -2.74 -1.05
CA LEU A 184 -3.70 -3.71 0.05
C LEU A 184 -4.32 -3.14 1.33
N SER A 185 -4.15 -1.84 1.59
CA SER A 185 -4.81 -1.21 2.75
C SER A 185 -6.32 -1.19 2.56
N ARG A 186 -6.80 -0.88 1.34
CA ARG A 186 -8.22 -0.94 1.02
C ARG A 186 -8.79 -2.34 1.23
N HIS A 187 -8.07 -3.38 0.79
CA HIS A 187 -8.45 -4.77 1.05
C HIS A 187 -8.51 -5.08 2.56
N ASN A 188 -7.49 -4.66 3.32
CA ASN A 188 -7.40 -4.88 4.75
C ASN A 188 -8.54 -4.18 5.52
N LEU A 189 -8.98 -2.99 5.10
CA LEU A 189 -10.18 -2.37 5.68
C LEU A 189 -11.43 -3.23 5.47
N GLY A 190 -11.59 -3.85 4.30
CA GLY A 190 -12.69 -4.80 4.09
C GLY A 190 -12.63 -5.98 5.07
N VAL A 191 -11.44 -6.51 5.34
CA VAL A 191 -11.24 -7.58 6.36
C VAL A 191 -11.58 -7.10 7.76
N VAL A 192 -11.19 -5.87 8.13
CA VAL A 192 -11.53 -5.27 9.43
C VAL A 192 -13.04 -5.15 9.58
N GLU A 193 -13.74 -4.62 8.58
CA GLU A 193 -15.19 -4.44 8.62
C GLU A 193 -15.93 -5.78 8.64
N TYR A 194 -15.44 -6.79 7.92
CA TYR A 194 -15.97 -8.14 7.96
C TYR A 194 -15.88 -8.74 9.37
N ASN A 195 -14.72 -8.60 10.02
CA ASN A 195 -14.52 -9.11 11.39
C ASN A 195 -15.39 -8.39 12.41
N ASN A 196 -15.77 -7.13 12.14
CA ASN A 196 -16.71 -6.36 12.95
C ASN A 196 -18.19 -6.70 12.65
N GLY A 197 -18.47 -7.57 11.68
CA GLY A 197 -19.83 -7.92 11.24
C GLY A 197 -20.46 -6.92 10.26
N ASN A 198 -19.71 -5.92 9.80
CA ASN A 198 -20.17 -4.89 8.87
C ASN A 198 -20.02 -5.37 7.41
N TYR A 199 -20.71 -6.45 7.06
CA TYR A 199 -20.52 -7.14 5.78
C TYR A 199 -20.76 -6.27 4.54
N GLU A 200 -21.79 -5.43 4.57
CA GLU A 200 -22.07 -4.51 3.45
C GLU A 200 -20.89 -3.56 3.23
N LEU A 201 -20.35 -3.00 4.30
CA LEU A 201 -19.22 -2.08 4.21
C LEU A 201 -17.94 -2.80 3.80
N ALA A 202 -17.72 -4.03 4.29
CA ALA A 202 -16.61 -4.87 3.86
C ALA A 202 -16.62 -5.10 2.35
N VAL A 203 -17.79 -5.45 1.79
CA VAL A 203 -17.98 -5.61 0.33
C VAL A 203 -17.66 -4.32 -0.41
N GLN A 204 -18.11 -3.16 0.07
CA GLN A 204 -17.79 -1.89 -0.58
C GLN A 204 -16.27 -1.61 -0.61
N HIS A 205 -15.55 -1.87 0.48
CA HIS A 205 -14.08 -1.75 0.49
C HIS A 205 -13.42 -2.70 -0.52
N TRP A 206 -13.84 -3.96 -0.54
CA TRP A 206 -13.29 -4.92 -1.50
C TRP A 206 -13.65 -4.58 -2.94
N MET A 207 -14.82 -3.99 -3.22
CA MET A 207 -15.19 -3.54 -4.56
C MET A 207 -14.19 -2.49 -5.07
N ILE A 208 -13.83 -1.50 -4.25
CA ILE A 208 -12.84 -0.47 -4.61
C ILE A 208 -11.48 -1.13 -4.91
N SER A 209 -11.02 -2.02 -4.03
CA SER A 209 -9.76 -2.75 -4.20
C SER A 209 -9.74 -3.66 -5.44
N ALA A 210 -10.84 -4.37 -5.72
CA ALA A 210 -10.99 -5.22 -6.90
C ALA A 210 -10.96 -4.40 -8.20
N LYS A 211 -11.62 -3.23 -8.23
CA LYS A 211 -11.57 -2.28 -9.34
C LYS A 211 -10.17 -1.69 -9.58
N MET A 212 -9.30 -1.72 -8.58
CA MET A 212 -7.87 -1.39 -8.74
C MET A 212 -7.02 -2.59 -9.19
N GLY A 213 -7.64 -3.73 -9.53
CA GLY A 213 -6.97 -4.91 -10.06
C GLY A 213 -6.49 -5.92 -9.00
N TYR A 214 -6.98 -5.84 -7.76
CA TYR A 214 -6.57 -6.81 -6.73
C TYR A 214 -7.45 -8.06 -6.72
N GLU A 215 -6.90 -9.16 -7.23
CA GLU A 215 -7.61 -10.43 -7.37
C GLU A 215 -8.12 -11.00 -6.04
N PRO A 216 -7.38 -10.96 -4.90
CA PRO A 216 -7.91 -11.48 -3.64
C PRO A 216 -9.19 -10.77 -3.21
N SER A 217 -9.33 -9.46 -3.44
CA SER A 217 -10.59 -8.75 -3.18
C SER A 217 -11.74 -9.24 -4.05
N LEU A 218 -11.50 -9.49 -5.34
CA LEU A 218 -12.52 -10.06 -6.23
C LEU A 218 -12.96 -11.45 -5.76
N ASN A 219 -12.01 -12.30 -5.36
CA ASN A 219 -12.29 -13.62 -4.82
C ASN A 219 -13.09 -13.54 -3.51
N THR A 220 -12.74 -12.61 -2.61
CA THR A 220 -13.52 -12.40 -1.38
C THR A 220 -14.96 -11.96 -1.70
N ILE A 221 -15.19 -11.05 -2.65
CA ILE A 221 -16.56 -10.65 -3.04
C ILE A 221 -17.34 -11.84 -3.62
N LYS A 222 -16.68 -12.70 -4.38
CA LYS A 222 -17.28 -13.95 -4.89
C LYS A 222 -17.75 -14.85 -3.76
N ASP A 223 -16.97 -14.96 -2.69
CA ASP A 223 -17.32 -15.77 -1.52
C ASP A 223 -18.47 -15.12 -0.72
N MET A 224 -18.42 -13.80 -0.50
CA MET A 224 -19.53 -13.03 0.10
C MET A 224 -20.85 -13.20 -0.68
N PHE A 225 -20.79 -13.27 -2.00
CA PHE A 225 -21.97 -13.53 -2.84
C PHE A 225 -22.54 -14.94 -2.60
N LYS A 226 -21.69 -15.97 -2.47
CA LYS A 226 -22.16 -17.33 -2.18
C LYS A 226 -22.80 -17.44 -0.80
N GLU A 227 -22.29 -16.69 0.16
CA GLU A 227 -22.80 -16.63 1.54
C GLU A 227 -24.07 -15.77 1.67
N GLY A 228 -24.47 -15.05 0.62
CA GLY A 228 -25.65 -14.18 0.63
C GLY A 228 -25.41 -12.80 1.22
N HIS A 229 -24.16 -12.43 1.49
CA HIS A 229 -23.75 -11.13 2.02
C HIS A 229 -23.41 -10.09 0.94
N ALA A 230 -23.33 -10.51 -0.32
CA ALA A 230 -23.20 -9.61 -1.47
C ALA A 230 -24.26 -9.91 -2.54
N ALA A 231 -24.72 -8.89 -3.24
CA ALA A 231 -25.64 -9.02 -4.36
C ALA A 231 -24.92 -9.48 -5.63
N LYS A 232 -25.65 -10.19 -6.51
CA LYS A 232 -25.15 -10.61 -7.84
C LYS A 232 -24.61 -9.42 -8.66
N ALA A 233 -25.27 -8.27 -8.57
CA ALA A 233 -24.85 -7.05 -9.26
C ALA A 233 -23.49 -6.55 -8.78
N GLN A 234 -23.24 -6.56 -7.45
CA GLN A 234 -21.95 -6.15 -6.88
C GLN A 234 -20.81 -7.05 -7.35
N TYR A 235 -21.02 -8.37 -7.37
CA TYR A 235 -20.02 -9.30 -7.89
C TYR A 235 -19.75 -9.09 -9.38
N ALA A 236 -20.80 -8.90 -10.20
CA ALA A 236 -20.64 -8.64 -11.63
C ALA A 236 -19.88 -7.34 -11.91
N GLU A 237 -20.18 -6.28 -11.14
CA GLU A 237 -19.50 -4.99 -11.22
C GLU A 237 -18.03 -5.10 -10.82
N ALA A 238 -17.72 -5.78 -9.70
CA ALA A 238 -16.35 -6.01 -9.26
C ALA A 238 -15.54 -6.81 -10.31
N LEU A 239 -16.16 -7.83 -10.91
CA LEU A 239 -15.54 -8.64 -11.96
C LEU A 239 -15.28 -7.85 -13.25
N LEU A 240 -16.14 -6.90 -13.60
CA LEU A 240 -15.93 -6.02 -14.74
C LEU A 240 -14.76 -5.07 -14.46
N GLY A 241 -14.80 -4.32 -13.36
CA GLY A 241 -13.74 -3.36 -13.05
C GLY A 241 -12.38 -4.02 -12.81
N TYR A 242 -12.34 -5.22 -12.23
CA TYR A 242 -11.10 -5.99 -12.14
C TYR A 242 -10.54 -6.34 -13.52
N ARG A 243 -11.39 -6.76 -14.46
CA ARG A 243 -10.96 -7.07 -15.84
C ARG A 243 -10.41 -5.85 -16.55
N ASP A 244 -11.08 -4.70 -16.41
CA ASP A 244 -10.63 -3.44 -16.99
C ASP A 244 -9.25 -3.04 -16.43
N ALA A 245 -9.08 -3.11 -15.10
CA ALA A 245 -7.79 -2.82 -14.46
C ALA A 245 -6.67 -3.78 -14.90
N VAL A 246 -6.97 -5.08 -15.04
CA VAL A 246 -5.98 -6.06 -15.54
C VAL A 246 -5.60 -5.78 -16.99
N GLU A 247 -6.56 -5.37 -17.82
CA GLU A 247 -6.31 -4.99 -19.21
C GLU A 247 -5.35 -3.79 -19.29
N GLU A 248 -5.61 -2.74 -18.49
CA GLU A 248 -4.75 -1.56 -18.39
C GLU A 248 -3.32 -1.87 -17.91
N MET A 249 -3.13 -2.96 -17.16
CA MET A 249 -1.82 -3.39 -16.65
C MET A 249 -1.05 -4.27 -17.64
N LYS A 250 -1.63 -4.69 -18.77
CA LYS A 250 -0.92 -5.55 -19.72
C LYS A 250 0.29 -4.86 -20.34
N SER A 251 1.37 -5.62 -20.50
CA SER A 251 2.55 -5.19 -21.25
C SER A 251 3.22 -6.41 -21.86
N LEU A 252 3.48 -6.37 -23.17
CA LEU A 252 4.16 -7.45 -23.88
C LEU A 252 5.54 -7.73 -23.27
N GLN A 253 6.28 -6.69 -22.88
CA GLN A 253 7.58 -6.83 -22.24
C GLN A 253 7.48 -7.45 -20.84
N ARG A 254 6.42 -7.15 -20.08
CA ARG A 254 6.18 -7.81 -18.78
C ARG A 254 5.87 -9.29 -18.97
N GLU A 255 5.05 -9.64 -19.97
CA GLU A 255 4.73 -11.03 -20.31
C GLU A 255 5.95 -11.81 -20.79
N GLU A 256 6.78 -11.21 -21.64
CA GLU A 256 8.06 -11.79 -22.06
C GLU A 256 8.99 -12.01 -20.86
N ALA A 257 9.14 -11.02 -19.98
CA ALA A 257 9.97 -11.14 -18.78
C ALA A 257 9.53 -12.31 -17.88
N LYS A 258 8.22 -12.48 -17.65
CA LYS A 258 7.70 -13.60 -16.87
C LYS A 258 8.04 -14.96 -17.49
N ARG A 259 7.97 -15.08 -18.82
CA ARG A 259 8.28 -16.34 -19.54
C ARG A 259 9.76 -16.74 -19.42
N LEU A 260 10.65 -15.78 -19.22
CA LEU A 260 12.08 -16.04 -19.08
C LEU A 260 12.51 -16.32 -17.63
N THR A 261 11.66 -16.00 -16.65
CA THR A 261 11.95 -16.18 -15.22
C THR A 261 11.22 -17.35 -14.56
N ASN A 262 10.27 -17.97 -15.26
CA ASN A 262 9.55 -19.18 -14.86
C ASN A 262 10.22 -20.42 -15.47
#